data_AF-A0A7J7KGV1-F1
#
_entry.id   AF-A0A7J7KGV1-F1
#
_cell.length_a   1.000
_cell.length_b   1.000
_cell.length_c   1.000
_cell.angle_alpha   90.00
_cell.angle_beta   90.00
_cell.angle_gamma   90.00
#
_symmetry.space_group_name_H-M   'P 1'
#
loop_
_entity.id
_entity.type
_entity.pdbx_description
1 polymer ?
#
loop_
_entity_poly.entity_id
_entity_poly.type
_entity_poly.pdbx_seq_one_letter_code
_entity_poly.pdbx_strand_id
1 'polypeptide(L)'
;MAELHFLAPFLANLSQVTSARKYFMDKQRCVIQRLLPFMKHKSDVRRQGVSMILKNCCFDYEYHDWLLGPEVDILPCLLLPLAGPEEFDEDDMEKLPADLQYLEPDKRREPLAIVRANLVEALIQLCATANGRNFLRQSNTYIIIREYHKSEDKVMNHPMINNLVDILIGDEPSPTLSSNLKELEVPQDLQEQFSNYSKEELKALSTGTIAE
;
A
#
# COMPACT_ATOMS: atom_id res chain seq x y z
N MET A 1 5.42 16.87 -28.39
CA MET A 1 4.23 15.97 -28.34
C MET A 1 3.31 16.48 -27.25
N ALA A 2 2.00 16.28 -27.36
CA ALA A 2 1.06 16.74 -26.33
C ALA A 2 1.24 15.92 -25.04
N GLU A 3 1.48 16.61 -23.92
CA GLU A 3 1.61 15.98 -22.61
C GLU A 3 0.22 15.72 -22.00
N LEU A 4 -0.33 14.52 -22.23
CA LEU A 4 -1.66 14.11 -21.76
C LEU A 4 -1.66 13.73 -20.25
N HIS A 5 -1.18 14.61 -19.38
CA HIS A 5 -1.07 14.35 -17.93
C HIS A 5 -2.43 14.00 -17.29
N PHE A 6 -3.50 14.67 -17.70
CA PHE A 6 -4.85 14.51 -17.14
C PHE A 6 -5.56 13.22 -17.59
N LEU A 7 -4.95 12.41 -18.47
CA LEU A 7 -5.45 11.08 -18.74
C LEU A 7 -5.36 10.19 -17.49
N ALA A 8 -4.33 10.39 -16.64
CA ALA A 8 -4.14 9.61 -15.43
C ALA A 8 -5.33 9.71 -14.43
N PRO A 9 -5.79 10.90 -14.02
CA PRO A 9 -6.97 11.01 -13.15
C PRO A 9 -8.26 10.53 -13.81
N PHE A 10 -8.42 10.68 -15.14
CA PHE A 10 -9.56 10.11 -15.85
C PHE A 10 -9.60 8.58 -15.75
N LEU A 11 -8.47 7.92 -16.04
CA LEU A 11 -8.32 6.48 -15.90
C LEU A 11 -8.47 6.01 -14.45
N ALA A 12 -7.98 6.80 -13.49
CA ALA A 12 -8.16 6.54 -12.07
C ALA A 12 -9.64 6.52 -11.68
N ASN A 13 -10.45 7.45 -12.17
CA ASN A 13 -11.89 7.44 -11.93
C ASN A 13 -12.56 6.22 -12.57
N LEU A 14 -12.19 5.86 -13.80
CA LEU A 14 -12.71 4.66 -14.45
C LEU A 14 -12.39 3.39 -13.65
N SER A 15 -11.16 3.28 -13.12
CA SER A 15 -10.74 2.11 -12.31
C SER A 15 -11.52 1.91 -11.01
N GLN A 16 -12.42 2.81 -10.62
CA GLN A 16 -13.34 2.55 -9.51
C GLN A 16 -14.44 1.55 -9.89
N VAL A 17 -14.73 1.41 -11.19
CA VAL A 17 -15.73 0.48 -11.72
C VAL A 17 -15.08 -0.88 -12.02
N THR A 18 -15.68 -1.97 -11.53
CA THR A 18 -15.15 -3.35 -11.68
C THR A 18 -14.89 -3.73 -13.14
N SER A 19 -15.78 -3.38 -14.08
CA SER A 19 -15.59 -3.70 -15.50
C SER A 19 -14.36 -3.01 -16.11
N ALA A 20 -14.07 -1.78 -15.68
CA ALA A 20 -12.87 -1.07 -16.08
C ALA A 20 -11.62 -1.65 -15.39
N ARG A 21 -11.69 -2.01 -14.10
CA ARG A 21 -10.57 -2.71 -13.43
C ARG A 21 -10.16 -3.99 -14.14
N LYS A 22 -11.13 -4.80 -14.57
CA LYS A 22 -10.86 -6.00 -15.37
C LYS A 22 -10.04 -5.71 -16.64
N TYR A 23 -10.19 -4.52 -17.23
CA TYR A 23 -9.34 -4.11 -18.35
C TYR A 23 -7.90 -3.82 -17.91
N PHE A 24 -7.70 -3.15 -16.78
CA PHE A 24 -6.36 -2.90 -16.21
C PHE A 24 -5.66 -4.20 -15.78
N MET A 25 -6.46 -5.16 -15.30
CA MET A 25 -6.04 -6.47 -14.78
C MET A 25 -6.00 -7.58 -15.84
N ASP A 26 -6.14 -7.24 -17.12
CA ASP A 26 -6.04 -8.19 -18.23
C ASP A 26 -4.59 -8.65 -18.40
N LYS A 27 -4.34 -9.92 -18.04
CA LYS A 27 -3.01 -10.55 -18.05
C LYS A 27 -2.37 -10.59 -19.44
N GLN A 28 -3.15 -10.60 -20.53
CA GLN A 28 -2.61 -10.63 -21.89
C GLN A 28 -2.24 -9.24 -22.38
N ARG A 29 -2.90 -8.20 -21.87
CA ARG A 29 -2.67 -6.80 -22.29
C ARG A 29 -1.60 -6.10 -21.47
N CYS A 30 -1.22 -6.66 -20.33
CA CYS A 30 -0.22 -6.12 -19.41
C CYS A 30 -0.41 -4.61 -19.15
N VAL A 31 -1.65 -4.19 -18.92
CA VAL A 31 -1.97 -2.76 -18.78
C VAL A 31 -1.39 -2.22 -17.48
N ILE A 32 -1.58 -2.94 -16.38
CA ILE A 32 -1.05 -2.52 -15.07
C ILE A 32 0.48 -2.40 -15.06
N GLN A 33 1.21 -3.34 -15.68
CA GLN A 33 2.67 -3.28 -15.78
C GLN A 33 3.14 -2.03 -16.53
N ARG A 34 2.43 -1.63 -17.59
CA ARG A 34 2.74 -0.40 -18.34
C ARG A 34 2.47 0.88 -17.54
N LEU A 35 1.70 0.81 -16.46
CA LEU A 35 1.46 1.94 -15.56
C LEU A 35 2.54 2.09 -14.50
N LEU A 36 3.21 1.01 -14.07
CA LEU A 36 4.20 1.04 -12.98
C LEU A 36 5.31 2.10 -13.16
N PRO A 37 5.92 2.27 -14.36
CA PRO A 37 6.97 3.29 -14.55
C PRO A 37 6.50 4.72 -14.27
N PHE A 38 5.19 4.99 -14.37
CA PHE A 38 4.66 6.33 -14.12
C PHE A 38 4.65 6.73 -12.64
N MET A 39 4.88 5.79 -11.71
CA MET A 39 5.13 6.11 -10.31
C MET A 39 6.42 6.90 -10.10
N LYS A 40 7.38 6.84 -11.03
CA LYS A 40 8.63 7.63 -11.01
C LYS A 40 8.56 8.88 -11.91
N HIS A 41 7.37 9.23 -12.43
CA HIS A 41 7.24 10.33 -13.38
C HIS A 41 7.35 11.70 -12.71
N LYS A 42 7.97 12.67 -13.41
CA LYS A 42 8.10 14.08 -12.96
C LYS A 42 6.78 14.82 -12.75
N SER A 43 5.65 14.23 -13.14
CA SER A 43 4.33 14.89 -13.12
C SER A 43 3.53 14.33 -11.96
N ASP A 44 3.23 15.21 -11.02
CA ASP A 44 2.43 14.93 -9.83
C ASP A 44 1.06 14.35 -10.19
N VAL A 45 0.41 14.92 -11.21
CA VAL A 45 -0.89 14.45 -11.72
C VAL A 45 -0.82 13.00 -12.22
N ARG A 46 0.28 12.61 -12.86
CA ARG A 46 0.46 11.22 -13.32
C ARG A 46 0.70 10.27 -12.15
N ARG A 47 1.59 10.61 -11.21
CA ARG A 47 1.84 9.79 -10.01
C ARG A 47 0.57 9.62 -9.16
N GLN A 48 -0.18 10.68 -8.96
CA GLN A 48 -1.46 10.65 -8.25
C GLN A 48 -2.49 9.77 -8.95
N GLY A 49 -2.69 9.94 -10.26
CA GLY A 49 -3.63 9.09 -11.00
C GLY A 49 -3.23 7.62 -11.00
N VAL A 50 -1.95 7.31 -11.21
CA VAL A 50 -1.45 5.93 -11.26
C VAL A 50 -1.54 5.26 -9.90
N SER A 51 -1.10 5.90 -8.82
CA SER A 51 -1.23 5.34 -7.46
C SER A 51 -2.69 5.01 -7.11
N MET A 52 -3.65 5.85 -7.54
CA MET A 52 -5.07 5.57 -7.37
C MET A 52 -5.53 4.35 -8.20
N ILE A 53 -5.06 4.20 -9.44
CA ILE A 53 -5.35 3.01 -10.27
C ILE A 53 -4.80 1.75 -9.60
N LEU A 54 -3.54 1.77 -9.14
CA LEU A 54 -2.89 0.63 -8.48
C LEU A 54 -3.67 0.22 -7.23
N LYS A 55 -3.98 1.19 -6.36
CA LYS A 55 -4.83 0.98 -5.18
C LYS A 55 -6.16 0.33 -5.55
N ASN A 56 -6.86 0.87 -6.54
CA ASN A 56 -8.15 0.35 -6.98
C ASN A 56 -8.03 -1.08 -7.51
N CYS A 57 -6.98 -1.41 -8.26
CA CYS A 57 -6.72 -2.75 -8.75
C CYS A 57 -6.43 -3.76 -7.64
N CYS A 58 -5.84 -3.32 -6.53
CA CYS A 58 -5.56 -4.19 -5.37
C CYS A 58 -6.83 -4.61 -4.60
N PHE A 59 -8.00 -3.99 -4.83
CA PHE A 59 -9.25 -4.44 -4.21
C PHE A 59 -9.73 -5.81 -4.71
N ASP A 60 -9.36 -6.20 -5.93
CA ASP A 60 -9.78 -7.47 -6.51
C ASP A 60 -8.80 -8.58 -6.07
N TYR A 61 -9.07 -9.19 -4.90
CA TYR A 61 -8.15 -10.12 -4.23
C TYR A 61 -7.83 -11.39 -5.03
N GLU A 62 -8.66 -11.76 -6.02
CA GLU A 62 -8.40 -12.85 -6.96
C GLU A 62 -7.10 -12.66 -7.78
N TYR A 63 -6.60 -11.43 -7.88
CA TYR A 63 -5.38 -11.10 -8.61
C TYR A 63 -4.15 -10.92 -7.72
N HIS A 64 -4.24 -11.03 -6.38
CA HIS A 64 -3.11 -10.74 -5.49
C HIS A 64 -1.88 -11.60 -5.77
N ASP A 65 -2.06 -12.91 -5.95
CA ASP A 65 -0.95 -13.81 -6.28
C ASP A 65 -0.28 -13.42 -7.61
N TRP A 66 -1.05 -12.93 -8.59
CA TRP A 66 -0.50 -12.46 -9.86
C TRP A 66 0.20 -11.11 -9.74
N LEU A 67 -0.36 -10.19 -8.96
CA LEU A 67 0.20 -8.86 -8.70
C LEU A 67 1.53 -8.93 -7.93
N LEU A 68 1.61 -9.81 -6.93
CA LEU A 68 2.82 -10.05 -6.13
C LEU A 68 3.80 -10.99 -6.82
N GLY A 69 3.32 -11.81 -7.77
CA GLY A 69 4.14 -12.73 -8.53
C GLY A 69 5.08 -12.02 -9.52
N PRO A 70 6.04 -12.77 -10.10
CA PRO A 70 7.13 -12.23 -10.91
C PRO A 70 6.68 -11.59 -12.24
N GLU A 71 5.44 -11.83 -12.68
CA GLU A 71 4.91 -11.25 -13.92
C GLU A 71 4.57 -9.75 -13.79
N VAL A 72 4.23 -9.31 -12.59
CA VAL A 72 3.87 -7.91 -12.30
C VAL A 72 4.89 -7.29 -11.35
N ASP A 73 5.29 -8.04 -10.32
CA ASP A 73 6.21 -7.60 -9.28
C ASP A 73 5.85 -6.20 -8.75
N ILE A 74 4.62 -6.07 -8.25
CA ILE A 74 4.08 -4.75 -7.89
C ILE A 74 4.72 -4.19 -6.61
N LEU A 75 5.23 -5.04 -5.73
CA LEU A 75 5.62 -4.65 -4.37
C LEU A 75 6.72 -3.58 -4.35
N PRO A 76 7.81 -3.67 -5.13
CA PRO A 76 8.81 -2.60 -5.21
C PRO A 76 8.23 -1.25 -5.63
N CYS A 77 7.28 -1.27 -6.57
CA CYS A 77 6.61 -0.07 -7.06
C CYS A 77 5.78 0.63 -5.97
N LEU A 78 5.23 -0.14 -5.02
CA LEU A 78 4.47 0.38 -3.89
C LEU A 78 5.37 0.86 -2.74
N LEU A 79 6.45 0.13 -2.44
CA LEU A 79 7.31 0.42 -1.29
C LEU A 79 8.36 1.50 -1.57
N LEU A 80 8.96 1.52 -2.75
CA LEU A 80 10.05 2.45 -3.06
C LEU A 80 9.67 3.93 -2.89
N PRO A 81 8.45 4.39 -3.25
CA PRO A 81 8.03 5.77 -2.96
C PRO A 81 7.85 6.07 -1.47
N LEU A 82 7.64 5.04 -0.64
CA LEU A 82 7.52 5.15 0.83
C LEU A 82 8.87 5.03 1.54
N ALA A 83 9.90 4.50 0.88
CA ALA A 83 11.25 4.36 1.42
C ALA A 83 12.04 5.69 1.42
N GLY A 84 12.81 5.92 2.47
CA GLY A 84 13.76 7.02 2.61
C GLY A 84 15.21 6.55 2.54
N PRO A 85 16.16 7.35 3.04
CA PRO A 85 17.60 7.03 3.01
C PRO A 85 18.05 6.21 4.23
N GLU A 86 17.12 5.53 4.90
CA GLU A 86 17.45 4.76 6.10
C GLU A 86 18.29 3.53 5.76
N GLU A 87 19.30 3.27 6.59
CA GLU A 87 20.12 2.07 6.52
C GLU A 87 19.54 0.98 7.44
N PHE A 88 19.56 -0.26 6.95
CA PHE A 88 19.13 -1.46 7.67
C PHE A 88 20.33 -2.41 7.78
N ASP A 89 20.28 -3.34 8.73
CA ASP A 89 21.31 -4.37 8.83
C ASP A 89 21.26 -5.36 7.65
N GLU A 90 22.31 -6.18 7.53
CA GLU A 90 22.46 -7.10 6.39
C GLU A 90 21.32 -8.12 6.31
N ASP A 91 20.88 -8.66 7.45
CA ASP A 91 19.81 -9.65 7.55
C ASP A 91 18.47 -9.07 7.07
N ASP A 92 18.21 -7.81 7.40
CA ASP A 92 17.01 -7.11 6.96
C ASP A 92 17.08 -6.69 5.49
N MET A 93 18.27 -6.27 5.02
CA MET A 93 18.51 -5.90 3.62
C MET A 93 18.33 -7.07 2.67
N GLU A 94 18.82 -8.27 3.02
CA GLU A 94 18.72 -9.46 2.15
C GLU A 94 17.27 -9.83 1.81
N LYS A 95 16.34 -9.55 2.74
CA LYS A 95 14.90 -9.84 2.57
C LYS A 95 14.14 -8.78 1.77
N LEU A 96 14.69 -7.56 1.66
CA LEU A 96 14.03 -6.50 0.90
C LEU A 96 14.05 -6.82 -0.61
N PRO A 97 13.05 -6.36 -1.38
CA PRO A 97 13.14 -6.41 -2.83
C PRO A 97 14.38 -5.65 -3.34
N ALA A 98 15.00 -6.13 -4.42
CA ALA A 98 16.27 -5.60 -4.91
C ALA A 98 16.28 -4.08 -5.16
N ASP A 99 15.17 -3.52 -5.65
CA ASP A 99 15.02 -2.07 -5.88
C ASP A 99 15.04 -1.22 -4.59
N LEU A 100 14.85 -1.83 -3.43
CA LEU A 100 14.85 -1.18 -2.10
C LEU A 100 16.15 -1.38 -1.33
N GLN A 101 17.07 -2.21 -1.82
CA GLN A 101 18.35 -2.44 -1.16
C GLN A 101 19.32 -1.30 -1.49
N TYR A 102 20.09 -0.89 -0.49
CA TYR A 102 21.20 0.07 -0.63
C TYR A 102 20.80 1.36 -1.36
N LEU A 103 19.71 2.00 -0.92
CA LEU A 103 19.25 3.27 -1.48
C LEU A 103 20.27 4.38 -1.26
N GLU A 104 20.35 5.29 -2.22
CA GLU A 104 21.24 6.45 -2.14
C GLU A 104 20.89 7.37 -0.95
N PRO A 105 21.87 8.05 -0.33
CA PRO A 105 21.61 8.95 0.80
C PRO A 105 20.68 10.14 0.47
N ASP A 106 20.53 10.49 -0.80
CA ASP A 106 19.62 11.54 -1.27
C ASP A 106 18.21 11.01 -1.62
N LYS A 107 17.94 9.71 -1.40
CA LYS A 107 16.63 9.10 -1.62
C LYS A 107 15.57 9.80 -0.79
N ARG A 108 14.59 10.39 -1.47
CA ARG A 108 13.42 11.01 -0.84
C ARG A 108 12.18 10.16 -1.02
N ARG A 109 11.32 10.19 -0.01
CA ARG A 109 9.95 9.71 -0.08
C ARG A 109 9.14 10.55 -1.05
N GLU A 110 8.03 9.98 -1.52
CA GLU A 110 7.06 10.70 -2.36
C GLU A 110 6.55 11.94 -1.62
N PRO A 111 6.66 13.15 -2.21
CA PRO A 111 6.25 14.39 -1.54
C PRO A 111 4.73 14.51 -1.35
N LEU A 112 3.92 13.89 -2.19
CA LEU A 112 2.47 14.02 -2.15
C LEU A 112 1.84 13.04 -1.15
N ALA A 113 1.31 13.57 -0.03
CA ALA A 113 0.63 12.78 0.99
C ALA A 113 -0.50 11.89 0.45
N ILE A 114 -1.22 12.35 -0.57
CA ILE A 114 -2.30 11.58 -1.23
C ILE A 114 -1.76 10.36 -1.99
N VAL A 115 -0.58 10.47 -2.61
CA VAL A 115 0.06 9.34 -3.29
C VAL A 115 0.50 8.33 -2.24
N ARG A 116 1.20 8.79 -1.19
CA ARG A 116 1.62 7.91 -0.09
C ARG A 116 0.43 7.17 0.53
N ALA A 117 -0.68 7.86 0.75
CA ALA A 117 -1.89 7.26 1.27
C ALA A 117 -2.46 6.16 0.36
N ASN A 118 -2.52 6.40 -0.96
CA ASN A 118 -2.96 5.38 -1.91
C ASN A 118 -2.07 4.12 -1.89
N LEU A 119 -0.75 4.29 -1.70
CA LEU A 119 0.20 3.17 -1.67
C LEU A 119 0.03 2.33 -0.40
N VAL A 120 -0.13 2.97 0.77
CA VAL A 120 -0.43 2.26 2.02
C VAL A 120 -1.75 1.49 1.91
N GLU A 121 -2.80 2.12 1.37
CA GLU A 121 -4.08 1.45 1.15
C GLU A 121 -3.92 0.25 0.19
N ALA A 122 -3.12 0.38 -0.88
CA ALA A 122 -2.84 -0.74 -1.77
C ALA A 122 -2.17 -1.92 -1.04
N LEU A 123 -1.20 -1.65 -0.16
CA LEU A 123 -0.54 -2.67 0.66
C LEU A 123 -1.53 -3.33 1.64
N ILE A 124 -2.41 -2.55 2.28
CA ILE A 124 -3.47 -3.08 3.15
C ILE A 124 -4.40 -4.01 2.35
N GLN A 125 -4.79 -3.62 1.12
CA GLN A 125 -5.61 -4.47 0.29
C GLN A 125 -4.89 -5.78 -0.07
N LEU A 126 -3.60 -5.74 -0.41
CA LEU A 126 -2.80 -6.95 -0.66
C LEU A 126 -2.72 -7.85 0.59
N CYS A 127 -2.68 -7.27 1.78
CA CYS A 127 -2.73 -8.01 3.05
C CYS A 127 -4.11 -8.65 3.36
N ALA A 128 -5.14 -8.49 2.53
CA ALA A 128 -6.42 -9.14 2.77
C ALA A 128 -6.28 -10.67 2.75
N THR A 129 -5.44 -11.22 1.87
CA THR A 129 -5.21 -12.66 1.74
C THR A 129 -4.02 -13.14 2.59
N ALA A 130 -4.08 -14.38 3.05
CA ALA A 130 -2.98 -15.02 3.78
C ALA A 130 -1.67 -15.01 2.97
N ASN A 131 -1.75 -15.34 1.68
CA ASN A 131 -0.59 -15.29 0.77
C ASN A 131 0.01 -13.88 0.72
N GLY A 132 -0.83 -12.85 0.56
CA GLY A 132 -0.37 -11.47 0.53
C GLY A 132 0.31 -11.05 1.83
N ARG A 133 -0.28 -11.33 2.99
CA ARG A 133 0.36 -11.04 4.29
C ARG A 133 1.72 -11.72 4.41
N ASN A 134 1.77 -13.03 4.13
CA ASN A 134 3.00 -13.79 4.23
C ASN A 134 4.07 -13.26 3.28
N PHE A 135 3.71 -12.94 2.04
CA PHE A 135 4.62 -12.35 1.06
C PHE A 135 5.18 -11.00 1.53
N LEU A 136 4.32 -10.09 2.01
CA LEU A 136 4.75 -8.78 2.50
C LEU A 136 5.63 -8.90 3.75
N ARG A 137 5.32 -9.80 4.69
CA ARG A 137 6.16 -10.08 5.86
C ARG A 137 7.52 -10.66 5.46
N GLN A 138 7.55 -11.64 4.55
CA GLN A 138 8.79 -12.25 4.06
C GLN A 138 9.68 -11.26 3.31
N SER A 139 9.07 -10.28 2.64
CA SER A 139 9.79 -9.19 1.94
C SER A 139 10.21 -8.04 2.86
N ASN A 140 10.15 -8.24 4.18
CA ASN A 140 10.50 -7.24 5.19
C ASN A 140 9.75 -5.89 5.02
N THR A 141 8.50 -5.92 4.54
CA THR A 141 7.72 -4.70 4.32
C THR A 141 7.58 -3.85 5.59
N TYR A 142 7.49 -4.50 6.76
CA TYR A 142 7.34 -3.82 8.05
C TYR A 142 8.41 -2.76 8.31
N ILE A 143 9.69 -3.04 8.01
CA ILE A 143 10.78 -2.11 8.33
C ILE A 143 10.66 -0.81 7.51
N ILE A 144 10.23 -0.90 6.25
CA ILE A 144 9.98 0.28 5.40
C ILE A 144 8.81 1.09 5.96
N ILE A 145 7.71 0.42 6.33
CA ILE A 145 6.52 1.08 6.86
C ILE A 145 6.78 1.70 8.24
N ARG A 146 7.60 1.07 9.08
CA ARG A 146 8.02 1.59 10.39
C ARG A 146 8.79 2.90 10.25
N GLU A 147 9.80 2.96 9.39
CA GLU A 147 10.56 4.20 9.17
C GLU A 147 9.72 5.25 8.44
N TYR A 148 8.88 4.84 7.51
CA TYR A 148 7.91 5.73 6.87
C TYR A 148 6.96 6.36 7.90
N HIS A 149 6.40 5.58 8.82
CA HIS A 149 5.50 6.07 9.87
C HIS A 149 6.12 7.21 10.69
N LYS A 150 7.37 7.04 11.14
CA LYS A 150 8.12 8.07 11.89
C LYS A 150 8.31 9.37 11.10
N SER A 151 8.40 9.27 9.78
CA SER A 151 8.67 10.40 8.88
C SER A 151 7.41 11.07 8.32
N GLU A 152 6.22 10.46 8.48
CA GLU A 152 4.98 10.96 7.91
C GLU A 152 4.47 12.19 8.68
N ASP A 153 4.46 13.32 8.01
CA ASP A 153 4.03 14.61 8.53
C ASP A 153 2.51 14.79 8.51
N LYS A 154 1.82 14.07 7.62
CA LYS A 154 0.37 14.07 7.52
C LYS A 154 -0.23 13.13 8.55
N VAL A 155 -0.49 13.66 9.74
CA VAL A 155 -1.15 13.00 10.88
C VAL A 155 -2.42 12.21 10.49
N MET A 156 -3.19 12.68 9.51
CA MET A 156 -4.39 11.97 9.02
C MET A 156 -4.09 10.60 8.37
N ASN A 157 -2.86 10.35 7.94
CA ASN A 157 -2.43 9.07 7.39
C ASN A 157 -2.07 8.05 8.49
N HIS A 158 -1.78 8.50 9.72
CA HIS A 158 -1.29 7.65 10.81
C HIS A 158 -2.22 6.46 11.13
N PRO A 159 -3.54 6.60 11.25
CA PRO A 159 -4.42 5.45 11.55
C PRO A 159 -4.30 4.34 10.51
N MET A 160 -4.20 4.71 9.23
CA MET A 160 -4.07 3.75 8.14
C MET A 160 -2.68 3.09 8.14
N ILE A 161 -1.63 3.86 8.46
CA ILE A 161 -0.27 3.31 8.59
C ILE A 161 -0.19 2.35 9.77
N ASN A 162 -0.78 2.70 10.91
CA ASN A 162 -0.86 1.84 12.10
C ASN A 162 -1.61 0.55 11.78
N ASN A 163 -2.76 0.61 11.11
CA ASN A 163 -3.48 -0.59 10.67
C ASN A 163 -2.60 -1.50 9.80
N LEU A 164 -1.82 -0.95 8.85
CA LEU A 164 -0.88 -1.76 8.08
C LEU A 164 0.21 -2.38 8.96
N VAL A 165 0.77 -1.61 9.89
CA VAL A 165 1.76 -2.10 10.87
C VAL A 165 1.19 -3.26 11.67
N ASP A 166 -0.01 -3.10 12.25
CA ASP A 166 -0.68 -4.10 13.07
C ASP A 166 -0.89 -5.42 12.31
N ILE A 167 -1.29 -5.33 11.04
CA ILE A 167 -1.43 -6.52 10.18
C ILE A 167 -0.07 -7.21 9.95
N LEU A 168 1.00 -6.44 9.74
CA LEU A 168 2.33 -6.98 9.43
C LEU A 168 3.00 -7.61 10.66
N ILE A 169 2.86 -7.02 11.84
CA ILE A 169 3.44 -7.56 13.09
C ILE A 169 2.56 -8.66 13.71
N GLY A 170 1.27 -8.67 13.39
CA GLY A 170 0.33 -9.63 13.93
C GLY A 170 0.59 -11.06 13.44
N ASP A 171 0.22 -12.02 14.27
CA ASP A 171 0.27 -13.44 13.92
C ASP A 171 -0.71 -13.78 12.79
N GLU A 172 -0.38 -14.83 12.04
CA GLU A 172 -1.30 -15.33 11.02
C GLU A 172 -2.53 -15.96 11.69
N PRO A 173 -3.76 -15.61 11.26
CA PRO A 173 -4.98 -16.21 11.79
C PRO A 173 -4.96 -17.74 11.69
N SER A 174 -5.65 -18.41 12.61
CA SER A 174 -5.80 -19.88 12.57
C SER A 174 -6.28 -20.34 11.19
N PRO A 175 -5.74 -21.44 10.63
CA PRO A 175 -6.18 -21.99 9.35
C PRO A 175 -7.68 -22.36 9.27
N THR A 176 -8.36 -22.41 10.41
CA THR A 176 -9.80 -22.63 10.52
C THR A 176 -10.64 -21.39 10.21
N LEU A 177 -10.06 -20.19 10.22
CA LEU A 177 -10.70 -18.94 9.79
C LEU A 177 -10.48 -18.73 8.29
N SER A 178 -11.31 -17.89 7.64
CA SER A 178 -11.10 -17.53 6.23
C SER A 178 -9.69 -16.97 6.03
N SER A 179 -9.01 -17.42 4.98
CA SER A 179 -7.72 -16.87 4.56
C SER A 179 -7.82 -15.41 4.13
N ASN A 180 -9.03 -14.94 3.79
CA ASN A 180 -9.33 -13.57 3.45
C ASN A 180 -9.96 -12.82 4.63
N LEU A 181 -9.25 -11.84 5.17
CA LEU A 181 -9.71 -11.03 6.31
C LEU A 181 -11.01 -10.27 6.02
N LYS A 182 -11.28 -9.96 4.75
CA LYS A 182 -12.48 -9.22 4.33
C LYS A 182 -13.75 -10.07 4.32
N GLU A 183 -13.61 -11.39 4.43
CA GLU A 183 -14.73 -12.34 4.47
C GLU A 183 -15.08 -12.77 5.90
N LEU A 184 -14.32 -12.31 6.90
CA LEU A 184 -14.57 -12.64 8.30
C LEU A 184 -15.77 -11.87 8.84
N GLU A 185 -16.67 -12.58 9.51
CA GLU A 185 -17.73 -11.97 10.29
C GLU A 185 -17.17 -11.49 11.63
N VAL A 186 -17.18 -10.19 11.85
CA VAL A 186 -16.73 -9.59 13.12
C VAL A 186 -17.91 -9.60 14.10
N PRO A 187 -17.78 -10.22 15.30
CA PRO A 187 -18.78 -10.16 16.36
C PRO A 187 -19.18 -8.71 16.73
N GLN A 188 -20.45 -8.49 17.08
CA GLN A 188 -21.00 -7.14 17.33
C GLN A 188 -20.29 -6.39 18.46
N ASP A 189 -19.90 -7.09 19.52
CA ASP A 189 -19.16 -6.53 20.65
C ASP A 189 -17.79 -6.00 20.24
N LEU A 190 -17.09 -6.70 19.34
CA LEU A 190 -15.82 -6.23 18.78
C LEU A 190 -16.01 -5.06 17.81
N GLN A 191 -17.10 -5.06 17.01
CA GLN A 191 -17.41 -3.94 16.13
C GLN A 191 -17.60 -2.62 16.90
N GLU A 192 -18.29 -2.66 18.04
CA GLU A 192 -18.48 -1.49 18.91
C GLU A 192 -17.15 -1.02 19.51
N GLN A 193 -16.31 -1.95 19.96
CA GLN A 193 -14.97 -1.63 20.47
C GLN A 193 -14.12 -0.94 19.41
N PHE A 194 -13.96 -1.55 18.22
CA PHE A 194 -13.17 -0.97 17.13
C PHE A 194 -13.68 0.41 16.70
N SER A 195 -15.01 0.59 16.69
CA SER A 195 -15.63 1.89 16.38
C SER A 195 -15.30 2.96 17.42
N ASN A 196 -15.23 2.60 18.70
CA ASN A 196 -14.87 3.53 19.77
C ASN A 196 -13.38 3.88 19.72
N TYR A 197 -12.50 2.87 19.58
CA TYR A 197 -11.05 3.10 19.39
C TYR A 197 -10.77 4.04 18.22
N SER A 198 -11.38 3.78 17.05
CA SER A 198 -11.19 4.63 15.86
C SER A 198 -11.61 6.08 16.11
N LYS A 199 -12.70 6.32 16.86
CA LYS A 199 -13.16 7.68 17.21
C LYS A 199 -12.20 8.36 18.18
N GLU A 200 -11.66 7.62 19.14
CA GLU A 200 -10.70 8.13 20.11
C GLU A 200 -9.37 8.50 19.44
N GLU A 201 -8.86 7.65 18.54
CA GLU A 201 -7.68 7.93 17.74
C GLU A 201 -7.87 9.19 16.89
N LEU A 202 -8.97 9.28 16.14
CA LEU A 202 -9.29 10.47 15.34
C LEU A 202 -9.39 11.73 16.19
N LYS A 203 -9.96 11.61 17.39
CA LYS A 203 -10.03 12.72 18.35
C LYS A 203 -8.64 13.15 18.82
N ALA A 204 -7.79 12.21 19.24
CA ALA A 204 -6.42 12.48 19.69
C ALA A 204 -5.57 13.18 18.60
N LEU A 205 -5.71 12.73 17.35
CA LEU A 205 -5.05 13.34 16.19
C LEU A 205 -5.54 14.76 15.92
N SER A 206 -6.83 15.05 16.17
CA SER A 206 -7.39 16.40 16.03
C SER A 206 -7.03 17.37 17.18
N THR A 207 -6.73 16.86 18.37
CA THR A 207 -6.36 17.67 19.54
C THR A 207 -4.85 17.85 19.72
N GLY A 208 -4.03 17.28 18.84
CA GLY A 208 -2.57 17.38 18.89
C GLY A 208 -1.95 16.70 20.11
N THR A 209 -2.67 15.76 20.73
CA THR A 209 -2.23 15.05 21.93
C THR A 209 -1.73 13.68 21.48
N ILE A 210 -0.50 13.59 20.99
CA ILE A 210 0.16 12.29 20.83
C ILE A 210 0.91 12.03 22.13
N ALA A 211 0.51 10.98 22.85
CA ALA A 211 1.36 10.38 23.87
C ALA A 211 2.51 9.69 23.14
N GLU A 212 3.73 10.06 23.52
CA GLU A 212 5.01 9.49 23.05
C GLU A 212 5.09 7.97 23.23
#